data_AF-A0A849W8Z1-F1
#
_entry.id   AF-A0A849W8Z1-F1
#
_cell.length_a   1.000
_cell.length_b   1.000
_cell.length_c   1.000
_cell.angle_alpha   90.00
_cell.angle_beta   90.00
_cell.angle_gamma   90.00
#
_symmetry.space_group_name_H-M   'P 1'
#
loop_
_entity.id
_entity.type
_entity.pdbx_description
1 polymer ?
#
loop_
_entity_poly.entity_id
_entity_poly.type
_entity_poly.pdbx_seq_one_letter_code
_entity_poly.pdbx_strand_id
1 'polypeptide(L)'
;MSDALISNFNSIPEGNTNWADTVNGYWQNLDQAFISGGKYLSYLNVDNGTLFVDTTPHRVGIGTSSPTAKLDVDGDAILNKSKADKDFTIWGTNATYPNFFIDASANTAQILNQLTVSNAASHSTLIIDSDNESTSKISLRRAGSEKASLFASGQFGTTVLAVDPIYGLSISLDGQDGTGSVAFIKDSTNNVRIHGGQNYNSGYGHNLILAGGTTNDYPAGNLLLRGGYITGSGTYGKIYIQNPVGTYNYVSFEHTAINFNDGNQDYDVAVWGTSTANPAFFIDAGANKVGIGTSTPATALEVNDQYSKFGGLNKRNSSQSLADDAEISIVTETVGFGFVQAGDNEEYALFSWASNGTVTLIQNSTNVVASDTDGKLCIYDTGSGIAIKNRLGSQKTIRFQLNYS
;
A
#
# COMPACT_ATOMS: atom_id res chain seq x y z
N MET A 1 48.50 76.11 -26.51
CA MET A 1 47.16 75.94 -25.92
C MET A 1 47.35 75.35 -24.52
N SER A 2 47.95 75.94 -23.48
CA SER A 2 48.09 77.33 -23.01
C SER A 2 46.80 78.15 -23.10
N ASP A 3 46.37 78.62 -21.92
CA ASP A 3 45.29 79.57 -21.63
C ASP A 3 43.85 79.10 -21.84
N ALA A 4 43.19 78.80 -20.71
CA ALA A 4 41.94 79.48 -20.31
C ALA A 4 41.26 78.78 -19.10
N LEU A 5 41.91 78.68 -17.93
CA LEU A 5 41.15 78.37 -16.68
C LEU A 5 41.86 78.78 -15.37
N ILE A 6 42.79 79.74 -15.43
CA ILE A 6 43.37 80.40 -14.24
C ILE A 6 43.33 81.91 -14.50
N SER A 7 42.16 82.54 -14.38
CA SER A 7 42.09 84.01 -14.48
C SER A 7 41.09 84.70 -13.55
N ASN A 8 40.41 84.00 -12.64
CA ASN A 8 39.45 84.65 -11.72
C ASN A 8 39.89 84.67 -10.25
N PHE A 9 41.20 84.50 -9.95
CA PHE A 9 41.72 84.63 -8.58
C PHE A 9 42.25 86.02 -8.20
N ASN A 10 42.02 87.05 -9.03
CA ASN A 10 42.51 88.41 -8.75
C ASN A 10 41.36 89.40 -8.49
N SER A 11 40.85 89.40 -7.26
CA SER A 11 40.56 90.60 -6.47
C SER A 11 39.91 90.21 -5.14
N ILE A 12 40.75 89.90 -4.15
CA ILE A 12 40.32 90.01 -2.75
C ILE A 12 40.50 91.48 -2.38
N PRO A 13 39.44 92.23 -2.02
CA PRO A 13 39.61 93.60 -1.53
C PRO A 13 40.46 93.57 -0.25
N GLU A 14 41.54 94.35 -0.23
CA GLU A 14 42.36 94.52 0.97
C GLU A 14 41.48 95.06 2.10
N GLY A 15 41.24 94.24 3.13
CA GLY A 15 40.41 94.59 4.29
C GLY A 15 39.34 93.57 4.68
N ASN A 16 39.07 92.54 3.87
CA ASN A 16 38.16 91.47 4.27
C ASN A 16 38.92 90.31 4.96
N THR A 17 38.88 90.26 6.29
CA THR A 17 39.55 89.21 7.09
C THR A 17 38.68 87.98 7.33
N ASN A 18 37.53 87.84 6.65
CA ASN A 18 36.64 86.70 6.84
C ASN A 18 36.53 85.87 5.56
N TRP A 19 37.33 84.81 5.48
CA TRP A 19 37.34 83.79 4.40
C TRP A 19 35.95 83.22 4.10
N ALA A 20 34.99 83.34 5.02
CA ALA A 20 33.63 82.83 4.89
C ALA A 20 32.76 83.60 3.88
N ASP A 21 32.93 84.92 3.71
CA ASP A 21 32.05 85.72 2.85
C ASP A 21 32.44 85.69 1.36
N THR A 22 33.72 85.46 1.04
CA THR A 22 34.16 85.30 -0.36
C THR A 22 33.70 83.97 -0.96
N VAL A 23 33.49 82.94 -0.12
CA VAL A 23 33.03 81.62 -0.55
C VAL A 23 31.50 81.55 -0.64
N ASN A 24 30.73 82.34 0.10
CA ASN A 24 29.26 82.25 0.03
C ASN A 24 28.64 82.97 -1.19
N GLY A 25 29.35 83.92 -1.83
CA GLY A 25 28.81 84.71 -2.94
C GLY A 25 29.04 84.13 -4.35
N TYR A 26 30.12 83.37 -4.57
CA TYR A 26 30.50 82.92 -5.93
C TYR A 26 29.90 81.57 -6.35
N TRP A 27 29.37 80.78 -5.41
CA TRP A 27 28.84 79.44 -5.68
C TRP A 27 27.31 79.38 -5.83
N GLN A 28 26.62 80.52 -5.86
CA GLN A 28 25.15 80.55 -5.92
C GLN A 28 24.54 80.41 -7.33
N ASN A 29 25.36 80.38 -8.39
CA ASN A 29 24.89 80.31 -9.79
C ASN A 29 25.64 79.25 -10.63
N LEU A 30 25.97 78.10 -10.05
CA LEU A 30 26.39 76.93 -10.81
C LEU A 30 25.36 75.83 -10.56
N ASP A 31 24.69 75.37 -11.62
CA ASP A 31 23.73 74.25 -11.56
C ASP A 31 24.37 72.94 -11.03
N GLN A 32 25.70 72.90 -10.83
CA GLN A 32 26.43 71.78 -10.25
C GLN A 32 27.60 72.26 -9.36
N ALA A 33 27.65 71.78 -8.12
CA ALA A 33 28.81 71.91 -7.24
C ALA A 33 29.92 70.93 -7.67
N PHE A 34 31.01 71.45 -8.25
CA PHE A 34 32.17 70.64 -8.61
C PHE A 34 33.09 70.44 -7.39
N ILE A 35 32.88 69.36 -6.63
CA ILE A 35 33.82 68.92 -5.60
C ILE A 35 34.85 67.98 -6.26
N SER A 36 35.90 68.55 -6.84
CA SER A 36 37.04 67.77 -7.34
C SER A 36 38.25 67.98 -6.44
N GLY A 37 38.79 66.89 -5.84
CA GLY A 37 40.04 66.95 -5.07
C GLY A 37 39.92 67.47 -3.63
N GLY A 38 38.88 67.08 -2.89
CA GLY A 38 38.68 67.39 -1.46
C GLY A 38 39.70 66.77 -0.50
N LYS A 39 41.00 67.01 -0.72
CA LYS A 39 42.11 66.54 0.13
C LYS A 39 42.04 67.07 1.58
N TYR A 40 41.11 67.98 1.89
CA TYR A 40 41.03 68.68 3.18
C TYR A 40 39.63 68.80 3.79
N LEU A 41 38.61 68.09 3.29
CA LEU A 41 37.27 68.11 3.92
C LEU A 41 37.15 66.94 4.91
N SER A 42 36.83 67.23 6.18
CA SER A 42 36.54 66.21 7.19
C SER A 42 35.25 65.44 6.92
N TYR A 43 34.29 66.08 6.24
CA TYR A 43 33.06 65.45 5.77
C TYR A 43 32.38 66.26 4.65
N LEU A 44 31.45 65.61 3.93
CA LEU A 44 30.41 66.26 3.13
C LEU A 44 29.08 66.03 3.83
N ASN A 45 28.31 67.09 4.10
CA ASN A 45 26.99 67.00 4.73
C ASN A 45 25.96 67.72 3.86
N VAL A 46 25.11 66.96 3.19
CA VAL A 46 24.00 67.48 2.39
C VAL A 46 22.74 67.44 3.25
N ASP A 47 22.07 68.58 3.38
CA ASP A 47 20.76 68.70 4.04
C ASP A 47 20.72 68.01 5.42
N ASN A 48 21.72 68.30 6.24
CA ASN A 48 21.86 67.84 7.62
C ASN A 48 21.69 66.31 7.82
N GLY A 49 22.21 65.50 6.90
CA GLY A 49 22.23 64.03 7.04
C GLY A 49 21.58 63.26 5.89
N THR A 50 20.96 63.95 4.92
CA THR A 50 20.40 63.28 3.72
C THR A 50 21.47 62.48 2.97
N LEU A 51 22.64 63.09 2.70
CA LEU A 51 23.86 62.40 2.29
C LEU A 51 25.02 62.93 3.12
N PHE A 52 25.63 62.04 3.90
CA PHE A 52 26.77 62.35 4.73
C PHE A 52 27.96 61.49 4.33
N VAL A 53 29.10 62.09 3.98
CA VAL A 53 30.35 61.35 3.72
C VAL A 53 31.35 61.77 4.77
N ASP A 54 31.71 60.86 5.66
CA ASP A 54 32.74 61.09 6.67
C ASP A 54 34.08 60.56 6.16
N THR A 55 35.03 61.47 5.96
CA THR A 55 36.34 61.12 5.43
C THR A 55 37.27 60.56 6.52
N THR A 56 36.90 60.63 7.81
CA THR A 56 37.75 60.17 8.91
C THR A 56 37.69 58.65 9.12
N PRO A 57 36.53 58.00 9.33
CA PRO A 57 36.38 56.55 9.31
C PRO A 57 36.10 55.99 7.90
N HIS A 58 36.06 56.85 6.88
CA HIS A 58 35.70 56.56 5.49
C HIS A 58 34.34 55.85 5.40
N ARG A 59 33.27 56.56 5.78
CA ARG A 59 31.89 56.04 5.83
C ARG A 59 30.94 56.95 5.06
N VAL A 60 29.88 56.37 4.54
CA VAL A 60 28.78 57.08 3.87
C VAL A 60 27.50 56.81 4.64
N GLY A 61 26.81 57.86 5.07
CA GLY A 61 25.47 57.84 5.64
C GLY A 61 24.44 58.37 4.63
N ILE A 62 23.29 57.73 4.54
CA ILE A 62 22.10 58.20 3.83
C ILE A 62 20.97 58.29 4.85
N GLY A 63 20.42 59.48 5.07
CA GLY A 63 19.44 59.74 6.14
C GLY A 63 20.03 59.81 7.55
N THR A 64 21.36 59.68 7.71
CA THR A 64 22.06 59.78 9.00
C THR A 64 23.37 60.57 8.88
N SER A 65 23.64 61.43 9.85
CA SER A 65 24.91 62.18 9.98
C SER A 65 25.95 61.48 10.85
N SER A 66 25.64 60.30 11.38
CA SER A 66 26.51 59.53 12.28
C SER A 66 26.59 58.06 11.86
N PRO A 67 27.11 57.74 10.66
CA PRO A 67 27.15 56.38 10.14
C PRO A 67 28.03 55.46 11.00
N THR A 68 27.48 54.31 11.37
CA THR A 68 28.15 53.28 12.18
C THR A 68 28.85 52.22 11.34
N ALA A 69 28.43 52.08 10.07
CA ALA A 69 29.00 51.17 9.07
C ALA A 69 29.60 51.91 7.87
N LYS A 70 30.27 51.18 6.97
CA LYS A 70 30.87 51.77 5.74
C LYS A 70 29.84 52.44 4.85
N LEU A 71 28.67 51.82 4.73
CA LEU A 71 27.45 52.40 4.20
C LEU A 71 26.38 52.20 5.27
N ASP A 72 25.77 53.28 5.72
CA ASP A 72 24.69 53.28 6.71
C ASP A 72 23.48 54.00 6.09
N VAL A 73 22.36 53.31 5.98
CA VAL A 73 21.13 53.85 5.38
C VAL A 73 20.07 53.80 6.46
N ASP A 74 19.69 54.98 6.97
CA ASP A 74 18.57 55.11 7.92
C ASP A 74 17.26 55.28 7.13
N GLY A 75 16.76 54.15 6.61
CA GLY A 75 15.57 54.09 5.76
C GLY A 75 15.58 52.92 4.76
N ASP A 76 14.70 52.98 3.76
CA ASP A 76 14.58 51.95 2.72
C ASP A 76 15.73 52.01 1.70
N ALA A 77 16.30 50.85 1.38
CA ALA A 77 17.27 50.70 0.30
C ALA A 77 16.62 49.95 -0.89
N ILE A 78 16.47 50.63 -2.03
CA ILE A 78 15.99 50.01 -3.27
C ILE A 78 17.18 49.68 -4.16
N LEU A 79 17.39 48.40 -4.44
CA LEU A 79 18.46 47.91 -5.32
C LEU A 79 17.89 47.40 -6.64
N ASN A 80 18.60 47.66 -7.75
CA ASN A 80 18.25 47.18 -9.10
C ASN A 80 16.81 47.48 -9.57
N LYS A 81 16.27 48.67 -9.27
CA LYS A 81 14.92 49.10 -9.70
C LYS A 81 14.71 49.07 -11.21
N SER A 82 15.77 49.24 -11.99
CA SER A 82 15.74 49.20 -13.45
C SER A 82 15.51 47.80 -14.02
N LYS A 83 15.52 46.74 -13.18
CA LYS A 83 15.38 45.34 -13.58
C LYS A 83 16.46 44.92 -14.58
N ALA A 84 17.66 45.48 -14.44
CA ALA A 84 18.79 45.05 -15.24
C ALA A 84 19.27 43.67 -14.75
N ASP A 85 20.01 42.96 -15.59
CA ASP A 85 20.69 41.73 -15.19
C ASP A 85 21.88 42.09 -14.27
N LYS A 86 21.55 42.31 -12.99
CA LYS A 86 22.44 42.76 -11.91
C LYS A 86 22.08 42.02 -10.64
N ASP A 87 22.93 41.07 -10.30
CA ASP A 87 22.76 40.27 -9.12
C ASP A 87 23.01 41.06 -7.83
N PHE A 88 22.33 40.66 -6.77
CA PHE A 88 22.66 41.08 -5.41
C PHE A 88 23.31 39.92 -4.66
N THR A 89 24.50 40.17 -4.10
CA THR A 89 25.29 39.14 -3.42
C THR A 89 25.68 39.61 -2.02
N ILE A 90 25.56 38.73 -1.04
CA ILE A 90 26.15 38.91 0.30
C ILE A 90 27.25 37.87 0.47
N TRP A 91 28.48 38.33 0.65
CA TRP A 91 29.67 37.47 0.72
C TRP A 91 30.10 37.21 2.17
N GLY A 92 30.52 35.98 2.44
CA GLY A 92 31.29 35.65 3.65
C GLY A 92 32.76 36.01 3.47
N THR A 93 33.49 36.15 4.58
CA THR A 93 34.91 36.57 4.59
C THR A 93 35.88 35.59 3.92
N ASN A 94 35.50 34.32 3.74
CA ASN A 94 36.32 33.26 3.12
C ASN A 94 35.48 32.31 2.25
N ALA A 95 34.42 32.80 1.60
CA ALA A 95 33.48 31.95 0.88
C ALA A 95 33.79 31.87 -0.63
N THR A 96 33.76 30.65 -1.19
CA THR A 96 33.83 30.42 -2.66
C THR A 96 32.55 30.89 -3.37
N TYR A 97 31.42 30.90 -2.66
CA TYR A 97 30.12 31.34 -3.13
C TYR A 97 29.50 32.34 -2.14
N PRO A 98 28.63 33.27 -2.59
CA PRO A 98 27.92 34.17 -1.70
C PRO A 98 26.98 33.40 -0.74
N ASN A 99 26.80 33.92 0.46
CA ASN A 99 25.88 33.35 1.46
C ASN A 99 24.41 33.53 1.04
N PHE A 100 24.10 34.68 0.45
CA PHE A 100 22.80 35.00 -0.14
C PHE A 100 23.01 35.55 -1.54
N PHE A 101 22.29 35.01 -2.50
CA PHE A 101 22.41 35.35 -3.90
C PHE A 101 21.03 35.57 -4.51
N ILE A 102 20.78 36.77 -5.01
CA ILE A 102 19.65 37.05 -5.90
C ILE A 102 20.21 37.07 -7.31
N ASP A 103 19.87 36.04 -8.08
CA ASP A 103 20.17 35.92 -9.50
C ASP A 103 19.10 36.66 -10.30
N ALA A 104 19.45 37.82 -10.84
CA ALA A 104 18.53 38.65 -11.60
C ALA A 104 18.18 38.01 -12.96
N SER A 105 19.11 37.26 -13.55
CA SER A 105 18.90 36.56 -14.83
C SER A 105 17.92 35.39 -14.68
N ALA A 106 18.01 34.65 -13.57
CA ALA A 106 17.20 33.47 -13.30
C ALA A 106 15.92 33.78 -12.51
N ASN A 107 15.78 35.01 -11.97
CA ASN A 107 14.73 35.39 -11.03
C ASN A 107 14.67 34.46 -9.80
N THR A 108 15.84 34.09 -9.26
CA THR A 108 15.93 33.19 -8.10
C THR A 108 16.65 33.84 -6.94
N ALA A 109 16.22 33.51 -5.71
CA ALA A 109 16.94 33.82 -4.49
C ALA A 109 17.46 32.51 -3.89
N GLN A 110 18.77 32.44 -3.64
CA GLN A 110 19.47 31.24 -3.21
C GLN A 110 20.26 31.49 -1.92
N ILE A 111 20.29 30.47 -1.07
CA ILE A 111 21.22 30.35 0.05
C ILE A 111 22.12 29.16 -0.26
N LEU A 112 23.39 29.43 -0.59
CA LEU A 112 24.29 28.41 -1.17
C LEU A 112 24.98 27.51 -0.12
N ASN A 113 24.85 27.78 1.18
CA ASN A 113 25.50 26.99 2.23
C ASN A 113 24.49 26.39 3.24
N GLN A 114 24.02 27.20 4.19
CA GLN A 114 23.08 26.77 5.24
C GLN A 114 22.07 27.88 5.52
N LEU A 115 20.77 27.52 5.53
CA LEU A 115 19.72 28.35 6.11
C LEU A 115 19.48 27.90 7.56
N THR A 116 19.97 28.69 8.51
CA THR A 116 19.70 28.49 9.94
C THR A 116 18.64 29.50 10.38
N VAL A 117 17.46 29.01 10.78
CA VAL A 117 16.43 29.85 11.41
C VAL A 117 16.44 29.56 12.90
N SER A 118 17.04 30.45 13.69
CA SER A 118 17.16 30.30 15.16
C SER A 118 16.75 31.58 15.88
N ASN A 119 15.90 31.45 16.90
CA ASN A 119 15.48 32.54 17.78
C ASN A 119 15.54 32.03 19.23
N ALA A 120 16.22 32.79 20.10
CA ALA A 120 16.34 32.47 21.52
C ALA A 120 15.02 32.60 22.30
N ALA A 121 13.99 33.25 21.73
CA ALA A 121 12.80 33.72 22.45
C ALA A 121 11.47 33.05 22.05
N SER A 122 11.49 31.78 21.61
CA SER A 122 10.41 30.78 21.71
C SER A 122 10.12 30.04 20.42
N HIS A 123 10.01 30.66 19.24
CA HIS A 123 9.83 29.91 17.97
C HIS A 123 10.56 30.55 16.79
N SER A 124 11.19 29.71 15.97
CA SER A 124 11.70 30.06 14.65
C SER A 124 10.83 29.38 13.60
N THR A 125 10.23 30.15 12.71
CA THR A 125 9.40 29.64 11.62
C THR A 125 10.08 29.92 10.29
N LEU A 126 10.20 28.88 9.46
CA LEU A 126 10.45 29.04 8.03
C LEU A 126 9.10 28.87 7.32
N ILE A 127 8.55 29.97 6.81
CA ILE A 127 7.31 29.96 6.03
C ILE A 127 7.71 29.90 4.56
N ILE A 128 7.34 28.82 3.87
CA ILE A 128 7.43 28.69 2.40
C ILE A 128 5.99 28.72 1.89
N ASP A 129 5.50 29.91 1.63
CA ASP A 129 4.17 30.16 1.07
C ASP A 129 4.32 30.62 -0.38
N SER A 130 3.40 30.20 -1.24
CA SER A 130 3.26 30.76 -2.58
C SER A 130 1.80 31.08 -2.78
N ASP A 131 1.55 32.35 -3.10
CA ASP A 131 0.25 32.96 -3.40
C ASP A 131 -0.42 32.38 -4.66
N ASN A 132 0.25 31.46 -5.35
CA ASN A 132 -0.25 30.75 -6.50
C ASN A 132 -0.67 29.31 -6.14
N GLU A 133 -1.99 29.08 -6.09
CA GLU A 133 -2.63 27.82 -5.68
C GLU A 133 -2.26 26.59 -6.54
N SER A 134 -1.52 26.74 -7.64
CA SER A 134 -1.30 25.66 -8.61
C SER A 134 0.06 24.94 -8.56
N THR A 135 1.11 25.47 -7.89
CA THR A 135 2.48 24.92 -8.04
C THR A 135 3.40 24.94 -6.81
N SER A 136 2.91 25.38 -5.65
CA SER A 136 3.73 25.51 -4.42
C SER A 136 4.26 24.16 -3.92
N LYS A 137 5.53 23.85 -4.18
CA LYS A 137 6.20 22.62 -3.72
C LYS A 137 7.42 22.94 -2.89
N ILE A 138 7.47 22.45 -1.65
CA ILE A 138 8.73 22.34 -0.90
C ILE A 138 9.54 21.19 -1.53
N SER A 139 10.45 21.53 -2.44
CA SER A 139 11.28 20.55 -3.14
C SER A 139 12.61 20.34 -2.41
N LEU A 140 12.74 19.22 -1.70
CA LEU A 140 14.03 18.80 -1.13
C LEU A 140 14.79 18.00 -2.18
N ARG A 141 15.69 18.67 -2.91
CA ARG A 141 16.53 18.07 -3.96
C ARG A 141 18.01 18.24 -3.60
N ARG A 142 18.81 17.18 -3.74
CA ARG A 142 20.27 17.24 -3.68
C ARG A 142 20.84 16.66 -4.97
N ALA A 143 21.97 17.18 -5.42
CA ALA A 143 22.76 16.57 -6.50
C ALA A 143 23.67 15.50 -5.90
N GLY A 144 23.54 14.23 -6.29
CA GLY A 144 24.41 13.12 -5.84
C GLY A 144 23.70 12.02 -5.01
N SER A 145 24.49 11.15 -4.37
CA SER A 145 24.05 9.89 -3.72
C SER A 145 23.58 10.01 -2.26
N GLU A 146 23.40 11.21 -1.73
CA GLU A 146 22.97 11.44 -0.34
C GLU A 146 21.49 11.80 -0.25
N LYS A 147 20.81 11.35 0.81
CA LYS A 147 19.37 11.56 1.01
C LYS A 147 19.09 13.01 1.41
N ALA A 148 18.19 13.68 0.69
CA ALA A 148 17.57 14.92 1.15
C ALA A 148 16.50 14.58 2.21
N SER A 149 16.57 15.21 3.37
CA SER A 149 15.80 14.80 4.55
C SER A 149 15.20 16.00 5.28
N LEU A 150 13.94 15.87 5.71
CA LEU A 150 13.30 16.75 6.68
C LEU A 150 13.34 16.07 8.05
N PHE A 151 14.19 16.55 8.96
CA PHE A 151 14.28 16.04 10.33
C PHE A 151 13.56 16.99 11.28
N ALA A 152 12.61 16.45 12.05
CA ALA A 152 12.01 17.14 13.17
C ALA A 152 12.33 16.35 14.46
N SER A 153 12.95 16.99 15.45
CA SER A 153 13.21 16.39 16.77
C SER A 153 12.56 17.27 17.86
N GLY A 154 11.75 16.68 18.75
CA GLY A 154 10.97 17.38 19.78
C GLY A 154 9.60 16.76 20.09
N GLN A 155 8.88 17.26 21.11
CA GLN A 155 7.49 16.86 21.41
C GLN A 155 6.54 17.61 20.47
N PHE A 156 5.89 16.91 19.54
CA PHE A 156 5.05 17.53 18.50
C PHE A 156 3.57 17.58 18.88
N GLY A 157 2.97 18.78 18.81
CA GLY A 157 1.53 18.98 18.86
C GLY A 157 0.87 18.49 17.57
N THR A 158 0.38 17.26 17.61
CA THR A 158 -0.68 16.67 16.76
C THR A 158 -0.50 16.47 15.24
N THR A 159 0.32 17.20 14.47
CA THR A 159 0.43 16.91 13.01
C THR A 159 1.75 17.41 12.40
N VAL A 160 2.51 16.53 11.74
CA VAL A 160 3.81 16.88 11.11
C VAL A 160 3.72 17.04 9.57
N LEU A 161 2.67 16.51 8.92
CA LEU A 161 2.53 16.58 7.47
C LEU A 161 1.04 16.62 7.07
N ALA A 162 0.49 17.81 6.82
CA ALA A 162 -0.85 17.96 6.26
C ALA A 162 -0.76 17.80 4.73
N VAL A 163 -1.62 16.94 4.17
CA VAL A 163 -1.69 16.68 2.74
C VAL A 163 -3.07 17.16 2.29
N ASP A 164 -3.11 17.96 1.23
CA ASP A 164 -4.35 18.45 0.63
C ASP A 164 -5.31 17.28 0.34
N PRO A 165 -6.60 17.34 0.74
CA PRO A 165 -7.57 16.28 0.49
C PRO A 165 -7.80 15.95 -0.99
N ILE A 166 -7.37 16.78 -1.94
CA ILE A 166 -7.52 16.58 -3.39
C ILE A 166 -6.35 15.82 -4.01
N TYR A 167 -5.14 15.93 -3.47
CA TYR A 167 -3.92 15.32 -4.03
C TYR A 167 -3.21 14.49 -2.95
N GLY A 168 -3.51 13.19 -2.93
CA GLY A 168 -2.99 12.25 -1.92
C GLY A 168 -1.46 12.22 -1.77
N LEU A 169 -1.01 11.72 -0.63
CA LEU A 169 0.40 11.59 -0.27
C LEU A 169 1.05 10.42 -1.03
N SER A 170 1.98 10.71 -1.94
CA SER A 170 2.83 9.68 -2.54
C SER A 170 4.16 9.59 -1.79
N ILE A 171 4.44 8.43 -1.18
CA ILE A 171 5.72 8.10 -0.55
C ILE A 171 6.36 6.98 -1.39
N SER A 172 7.43 7.30 -2.13
CA SER A 172 8.26 6.32 -2.83
C SER A 172 9.58 6.15 -2.08
N LEU A 173 9.90 4.93 -1.67
CA LEU A 173 11.14 4.58 -0.99
C LEU A 173 11.91 3.55 -1.82
N ASP A 174 12.63 4.02 -2.84
CA ASP A 174 13.63 3.19 -3.55
C ASP A 174 14.90 3.10 -2.70
N GLY A 175 14.95 2.13 -1.80
CA GLY A 175 16.17 1.74 -1.09
C GLY A 175 16.89 0.63 -1.83
N GLN A 176 18.15 0.85 -2.24
CA GLN A 176 19.01 -0.16 -2.89
C GLN A 176 19.25 -1.42 -2.01
N ASP A 177 18.96 -1.36 -0.70
CA ASP A 177 19.27 -2.42 0.28
C ASP A 177 18.03 -3.04 0.96
N GLY A 178 16.83 -2.92 0.37
CA GLY A 178 15.66 -3.73 0.75
C GLY A 178 15.05 -3.52 2.15
N THR A 179 15.38 -2.45 2.87
CA THR A 179 14.88 -2.17 4.23
C THR A 179 14.20 -0.81 4.37
N GLY A 180 13.21 -0.55 3.51
CA GLY A 180 12.27 0.57 3.66
C GLY A 180 10.92 0.11 4.18
N SER A 181 10.55 0.47 5.41
CA SER A 181 9.19 0.27 5.94
C SER A 181 8.44 1.60 6.04
N VAL A 182 7.24 1.68 5.46
CA VAL A 182 6.32 2.81 5.58
C VAL A 182 5.39 2.57 6.78
N ALA A 183 5.47 3.41 7.81
CA ALA A 183 4.56 3.38 8.95
C ALA A 183 3.42 4.40 8.74
N PHE A 184 2.19 3.91 8.48
CA PHE A 184 1.01 4.76 8.39
C PHE A 184 0.42 5.01 9.79
N ILE A 185 0.29 6.28 10.15
CA ILE A 185 -0.17 6.70 11.49
C ILE A 185 -1.70 6.55 11.61
N LYS A 186 -2.10 5.98 12.74
CA LYS A 186 -3.45 5.62 13.23
C LYS A 186 -4.48 6.76 13.11
N ASP A 187 -5.70 6.48 12.62
CA ASP A 187 -6.87 7.36 12.79
C ASP A 187 -7.58 7.14 14.15
N SER A 188 -8.57 7.97 14.51
CA SER A 188 -9.33 7.86 15.78
C SER A 188 -10.12 6.56 15.93
N THR A 189 -10.21 5.74 14.87
CA THR A 189 -10.84 4.42 14.84
C THR A 189 -9.84 3.27 14.76
N ASN A 190 -8.54 3.57 14.86
CA ASN A 190 -7.43 2.61 14.77
C ASN A 190 -7.32 1.86 13.43
N ASN A 191 -7.85 2.43 12.34
CA ASN A 191 -7.84 1.77 11.04
C ASN A 191 -6.70 2.31 10.16
N VAL A 192 -5.99 1.40 9.49
CA VAL A 192 -5.14 1.73 8.33
C VAL A 192 -5.98 1.45 7.09
N ARG A 193 -6.47 2.52 6.44
CA ARG A 193 -7.26 2.42 5.20
C ARG A 193 -6.34 2.58 3.99
N ILE A 194 -6.16 1.53 3.21
CA ILE A 194 -5.53 1.59 1.88
C ILE A 194 -6.68 1.52 0.86
N HIS A 195 -7.05 2.66 0.28
CA HIS A 195 -8.03 2.70 -0.80
C HIS A 195 -7.31 2.69 -2.15
N GLY A 196 -7.77 1.86 -3.09
CA GLY A 196 -7.60 2.18 -4.51
C GLY A 196 -8.43 3.44 -4.81
N GLY A 197 -7.87 4.40 -5.52
CA GLY A 197 -8.61 5.59 -5.95
C GLY A 197 -9.86 5.19 -6.74
N GLN A 198 -10.97 5.90 -6.52
CA GLN A 198 -12.22 5.74 -7.25
C GLN A 198 -11.97 5.91 -8.75
N ASN A 199 -11.97 4.82 -9.52
CA ASN A 199 -12.01 4.89 -10.97
C ASN A 199 -13.47 4.80 -11.42
N TYR A 200 -14.05 5.95 -11.79
CA TYR A 200 -15.24 6.00 -12.61
C TYR A 200 -14.97 5.23 -13.92
N ASN A 201 -15.70 4.13 -14.15
CA ASN A 201 -15.76 3.40 -15.42
C ASN A 201 -14.44 2.85 -15.99
N SER A 202 -13.95 1.73 -15.47
CA SER A 202 -13.51 0.59 -16.30
C SER A 202 -13.18 -0.59 -15.39
N GLY A 203 -13.66 -1.79 -15.71
CA GLY A 203 -13.65 -2.99 -14.87
C GLY A 203 -12.26 -3.59 -14.60
N TYR A 204 -11.38 -2.85 -13.96
CA TYR A 204 -10.10 -3.33 -13.46
C TYR A 204 -10.17 -3.51 -11.94
N GLY A 205 -9.87 -4.72 -11.46
CA GLY A 205 -9.85 -5.04 -10.03
C GLY A 205 -8.76 -4.25 -9.30
N HIS A 206 -9.10 -3.73 -8.12
CA HIS A 206 -8.12 -3.17 -7.20
C HIS A 206 -7.40 -4.32 -6.48
N ASN A 207 -6.14 -4.59 -6.84
CA ASN A 207 -5.34 -5.61 -6.18
C ASN A 207 -4.48 -4.98 -5.09
N LEU A 208 -4.74 -5.33 -3.83
CA LEU A 208 -3.75 -5.19 -2.76
C LEU A 208 -2.76 -6.36 -2.88
N ILE A 209 -1.66 -6.14 -3.59
CA ILE A 209 -0.60 -7.16 -3.77
C ILE A 209 0.32 -7.13 -2.55
N LEU A 210 0.07 -8.02 -1.59
CA LEU A 210 0.98 -8.29 -0.46
C LEU A 210 1.80 -9.54 -0.80
N ALA A 211 2.81 -9.39 -1.66
CA ALA A 211 3.70 -10.49 -2.02
C ALA A 211 4.77 -10.69 -0.94
N GLY A 212 4.93 -11.91 -0.44
CA GLY A 212 6.14 -12.32 0.27
C GLY A 212 7.31 -12.32 -0.72
N GLY A 213 8.43 -11.71 -0.35
CA GLY A 213 9.60 -11.59 -1.23
C GLY A 213 10.15 -12.93 -1.71
N THR A 214 10.59 -13.00 -2.97
CA THR A 214 11.38 -14.10 -3.52
C THR A 214 12.86 -13.85 -3.26
N THR A 215 13.39 -14.36 -2.16
CA THR A 215 14.84 -14.52 -1.99
C THR A 215 15.14 -15.97 -1.62
N ASN A 216 16.13 -16.55 -2.30
CA ASN A 216 16.59 -17.93 -2.14
C ASN A 216 16.61 -18.40 -0.68
N ASP A 217 16.08 -19.61 -0.47
CA ASP A 217 16.37 -20.57 0.59
C ASP A 217 15.55 -20.64 1.90
N TYR A 218 14.48 -19.86 2.14
CA TYR A 218 13.56 -20.16 3.29
C TYR A 218 12.07 -19.86 3.01
N PRO A 219 11.13 -20.61 3.62
CA PRO A 219 9.76 -20.76 3.10
C PRO A 219 8.88 -19.53 3.37
N ALA A 220 8.15 -19.14 2.32
CA ALA A 220 6.92 -18.34 2.27
C ALA A 220 6.76 -17.21 3.31
N GLY A 221 6.80 -15.96 2.84
CA GLY A 221 6.32 -14.82 3.62
C GLY A 221 4.87 -15.05 4.06
N ASN A 222 4.64 -15.14 5.37
CA ASN A 222 3.31 -15.30 5.92
C ASN A 222 2.59 -13.95 5.97
N LEU A 223 1.37 -13.89 5.45
CA LEU A 223 0.46 -12.79 5.72
C LEU A 223 -0.18 -13.01 7.10
N LEU A 224 0.34 -12.33 8.12
CA LEU A 224 -0.16 -12.46 9.49
C LEU A 224 -1.25 -11.41 9.77
N LEU A 225 -2.50 -11.73 9.43
CA LEU A 225 -3.67 -10.97 9.84
C LEU A 225 -4.10 -11.45 11.23
N ARG A 226 -4.01 -10.61 12.25
CA ARG A 226 -4.49 -10.92 13.60
C ARG A 226 -5.74 -10.10 13.88
N GLY A 227 -6.83 -10.75 14.25
CA GLY A 227 -7.92 -10.06 14.95
C GLY A 227 -7.35 -9.45 16.23
N GLY A 228 -7.50 -8.14 16.43
CA GLY A 228 -7.07 -7.48 17.65
C GLY A 228 -7.85 -7.97 18.88
N TYR A 229 -7.21 -8.02 20.04
CA TYR A 229 -7.90 -8.16 21.32
C TYR A 229 -8.38 -6.78 21.74
N ILE A 230 -9.70 -6.53 21.76
CA ILE A 230 -10.26 -5.30 22.30
C ILE A 230 -10.26 -5.44 23.82
N THR A 231 -9.26 -4.85 24.48
CA THR A 231 -9.22 -4.78 25.94
C THR A 231 -10.46 -4.03 26.44
N GLY A 232 -11.38 -4.72 27.11
CA GLY A 232 -12.50 -4.11 27.84
C GLY A 232 -13.92 -4.55 27.45
N SER A 233 -14.13 -5.32 26.37
CA SER A 233 -15.49 -5.76 25.98
C SER A 233 -15.72 -7.28 25.97
N GLY A 234 -14.70 -8.10 26.25
CA GLY A 234 -14.79 -9.56 26.14
C GLY A 234 -15.01 -10.07 24.70
N THR A 235 -14.87 -9.20 23.68
CA THR A 235 -15.11 -9.53 22.28
C THR A 235 -13.80 -9.75 21.53
N TYR A 236 -13.64 -10.92 20.92
CA TYR A 236 -12.49 -11.24 20.07
C TYR A 236 -12.58 -10.53 18.72
N GLY A 237 -11.46 -10.04 18.19
CA GLY A 237 -11.37 -9.49 16.84
C GLY A 237 -11.67 -10.55 15.77
N LYS A 238 -12.33 -10.14 14.69
CA LYS A 238 -12.69 -10.99 13.55
C LYS A 238 -11.99 -10.48 12.29
N ILE A 239 -11.76 -11.37 11.33
CA ILE A 239 -11.27 -11.00 9.99
C ILE A 239 -12.35 -11.37 8.99
N TYR A 240 -12.70 -10.44 8.09
CA TYR A 240 -13.73 -10.65 7.08
C TYR A 240 -13.16 -10.47 5.68
N ILE A 241 -13.56 -11.35 4.77
CA ILE A 241 -13.49 -11.15 3.32
C ILE A 241 -14.93 -10.89 2.88
N GLN A 242 -15.23 -9.67 2.45
CA GLN A 242 -16.60 -9.20 2.21
C GLN A 242 -16.86 -8.88 0.74
N ASN A 243 -18.14 -8.81 0.40
CA ASN A 243 -18.55 -8.25 -0.87
C ASN A 243 -18.21 -6.75 -0.98
N PRO A 244 -18.17 -6.17 -2.20
CA PRO A 244 -17.72 -4.79 -2.41
C PRO A 244 -18.48 -3.72 -1.63
N VAL A 245 -19.73 -4.01 -1.24
CA VAL A 245 -20.60 -3.10 -0.47
C VAL A 245 -20.64 -3.42 1.04
N GLY A 246 -19.89 -4.43 1.52
CA GLY A 246 -19.77 -4.78 2.94
C GLY A 246 -21.03 -5.36 3.59
N THR A 247 -22.00 -5.82 2.78
CA THR A 247 -23.29 -6.33 3.24
C THR A 247 -23.21 -7.79 3.72
N TYR A 248 -22.34 -8.61 3.15
CA TYR A 248 -22.17 -10.02 3.54
C TYR A 248 -20.70 -10.46 3.42
N ASN A 249 -20.33 -11.49 4.20
CA ASN A 249 -18.99 -12.06 4.16
C ASN A 249 -18.96 -13.29 3.23
N TYR A 250 -17.96 -13.35 2.37
CA TYR A 250 -17.57 -14.58 1.69
C TYR A 250 -16.89 -15.53 2.66
N VAL A 251 -16.00 -15.00 3.52
CA VAL A 251 -15.32 -15.75 4.58
C VAL A 251 -15.21 -14.87 5.82
N SER A 252 -15.55 -15.42 6.99
CA SER A 252 -15.29 -14.80 8.28
C SER A 252 -14.43 -15.72 9.15
N PHE A 253 -13.33 -15.18 9.68
CA PHE A 253 -12.48 -15.86 10.67
C PHE A 253 -12.86 -15.33 12.05
N GLU A 254 -13.55 -16.17 12.81
CA GLU A 254 -13.99 -15.88 14.16
C GLU A 254 -13.21 -16.71 15.18
N HIS A 255 -13.37 -16.40 16.47
CA HIS A 255 -12.69 -17.13 17.53
C HIS A 255 -13.08 -18.62 17.60
N THR A 256 -14.31 -18.96 17.21
CA THR A 256 -14.85 -20.32 17.36
C THR A 256 -15.00 -21.08 16.04
N ALA A 257 -14.93 -20.39 14.90
CA ALA A 257 -15.17 -20.98 13.60
C ALA A 257 -14.58 -20.13 12.48
N ILE A 258 -14.37 -20.77 11.34
CA ILE A 258 -14.24 -20.10 10.05
C ILE A 258 -15.58 -20.33 9.35
N ASN A 259 -16.33 -19.26 9.12
CA ASN A 259 -17.59 -19.36 8.40
C ASN A 259 -17.35 -19.02 6.93
N PHE A 260 -17.92 -19.83 6.05
CA PHE A 260 -17.98 -19.57 4.63
C PHE A 260 -19.41 -19.20 4.28
N ASN A 261 -19.58 -18.16 3.46
CA ASN A 261 -20.88 -17.74 2.94
C ASN A 261 -21.93 -17.51 4.07
N ASP A 262 -21.54 -16.82 5.15
CA ASP A 262 -22.42 -16.54 6.30
C ASP A 262 -23.57 -15.57 5.99
N GLY A 263 -23.57 -15.00 4.78
CA GLY A 263 -24.67 -14.23 4.20
C GLY A 263 -25.72 -15.04 3.46
N ASN A 264 -25.65 -16.38 3.47
CA ASN A 264 -26.61 -17.29 2.83
C ASN A 264 -26.83 -17.02 1.32
N GLN A 265 -25.76 -16.69 0.59
CA GLN A 265 -25.85 -16.46 -0.85
C GLN A 265 -25.68 -17.78 -1.63
N ASP A 266 -25.94 -17.78 -2.93
CA ASP A 266 -25.66 -18.92 -3.79
C ASP A 266 -24.17 -18.94 -4.20
N TYR A 267 -23.30 -19.16 -3.20
CA TYR A 267 -21.85 -19.27 -3.38
C TYR A 267 -21.37 -20.64 -2.92
N ASP A 268 -20.99 -21.45 -3.89
CA ASP A 268 -20.43 -22.77 -3.65
C ASP A 268 -19.07 -22.71 -2.94
N VAL A 269 -18.78 -23.73 -2.15
CA VAL A 269 -17.48 -23.90 -1.49
C VAL A 269 -16.82 -25.16 -2.04
N ALA A 270 -15.66 -25.02 -2.67
CA ALA A 270 -14.93 -26.13 -3.28
C ALA A 270 -13.51 -26.23 -2.73
N VAL A 271 -13.13 -27.43 -2.29
CA VAL A 271 -11.74 -27.80 -1.98
C VAL A 271 -11.24 -28.73 -3.08
N TRP A 272 -10.18 -28.31 -3.76
CA TRP A 272 -9.63 -29.00 -4.92
C TRP A 272 -8.43 -29.86 -4.53
N GLY A 273 -8.40 -31.09 -5.07
CA GLY A 273 -7.20 -31.92 -5.09
C GLY A 273 -6.36 -31.62 -6.33
N THR A 274 -5.53 -32.59 -6.72
CA THR A 274 -4.70 -32.49 -7.95
C THR A 274 -5.46 -32.85 -9.23
N SER A 275 -6.64 -33.47 -9.13
CA SER A 275 -7.50 -33.76 -10.28
C SER A 275 -8.32 -32.52 -10.67
N THR A 276 -8.44 -32.24 -11.96
CA THR A 276 -9.15 -31.06 -12.47
C THR A 276 -10.64 -31.30 -12.77
N ALA A 277 -11.11 -32.54 -12.74
CA ALA A 277 -12.48 -32.89 -13.16
C ALA A 277 -13.53 -32.66 -12.06
N ASN A 278 -13.19 -32.97 -10.80
CA ASN A 278 -14.10 -32.81 -9.67
C ASN A 278 -13.34 -32.28 -8.44
N PRO A 279 -13.98 -31.44 -7.61
CA PRO A 279 -13.44 -31.07 -6.31
C PRO A 279 -13.38 -32.28 -5.37
N ALA A 280 -12.42 -32.28 -4.46
CA ALA A 280 -12.31 -33.31 -3.42
C ALA A 280 -13.46 -33.19 -2.40
N PHE A 281 -13.84 -31.96 -2.05
CA PHE A 281 -14.99 -31.64 -1.21
C PHE A 281 -15.71 -30.44 -1.79
N PHE A 282 -17.03 -30.51 -1.86
CA PHE A 282 -17.88 -29.51 -2.48
C PHE A 282 -19.13 -29.27 -1.64
N ILE A 283 -19.49 -28.02 -1.46
CA ILE A 283 -20.79 -27.60 -0.96
C ILE A 283 -21.45 -26.83 -2.09
N ASP A 284 -22.56 -27.39 -2.58
CA ASP A 284 -23.48 -26.73 -3.50
C ASP A 284 -24.43 -25.87 -2.66
N ALA A 285 -24.24 -24.54 -2.71
CA ALA A 285 -25.05 -23.63 -1.90
C ALA A 285 -26.48 -23.53 -2.43
N GLY A 286 -26.67 -23.54 -3.75
CA GLY A 286 -27.97 -23.44 -4.39
C GLY A 286 -28.85 -24.65 -4.17
N ALA A 287 -28.26 -25.86 -4.22
CA ALA A 287 -28.97 -27.11 -3.97
C ALA A 287 -28.98 -27.55 -2.50
N ASN A 288 -28.17 -26.93 -1.64
CA ASN A 288 -27.93 -27.29 -0.24
C ASN A 288 -27.44 -28.74 -0.09
N LYS A 289 -26.39 -29.11 -0.84
CA LYS A 289 -25.85 -30.47 -0.84
C LYS A 289 -24.34 -30.49 -0.67
N VAL A 290 -23.82 -31.59 -0.14
CA VAL A 290 -22.40 -31.83 0.03
C VAL A 290 -21.94 -32.97 -0.87
N GLY A 291 -20.90 -32.71 -1.67
CA GLY A 291 -20.23 -33.68 -2.51
C GLY A 291 -18.82 -33.99 -2.00
N ILE A 292 -18.43 -35.26 -2.03
CA ILE A 292 -17.03 -35.69 -1.91
C ILE A 292 -16.67 -36.39 -3.22
N GLY A 293 -15.73 -35.82 -3.98
CA GLY A 293 -15.34 -36.33 -5.31
C GLY A 293 -16.36 -36.08 -6.44
N THR A 294 -17.35 -35.20 -6.23
CA THR A 294 -18.36 -34.81 -7.22
C THR A 294 -18.72 -33.34 -7.04
N SER A 295 -18.94 -32.60 -8.15
CA SER A 295 -19.43 -31.22 -8.15
C SER A 295 -20.93 -31.10 -8.35
N THR A 296 -21.66 -32.21 -8.53
CA THR A 296 -23.11 -32.19 -8.75
C THR A 296 -23.79 -33.26 -7.90
N PRO A 297 -23.84 -33.08 -6.56
CA PRO A 297 -24.45 -34.08 -5.69
C PRO A 297 -25.93 -34.31 -6.03
N ALA A 298 -26.32 -35.56 -6.28
CA ALA A 298 -27.70 -35.97 -6.46
C ALA A 298 -28.46 -36.01 -5.12
N THR A 299 -27.77 -36.38 -4.04
CA THR A 299 -28.31 -36.49 -2.67
C THR A 299 -27.72 -35.43 -1.73
N ALA A 300 -28.33 -35.24 -0.55
CA ALA A 300 -27.89 -34.24 0.44
C ALA A 300 -26.41 -34.38 0.85
N LEU A 301 -25.94 -35.63 0.94
CA LEU A 301 -24.53 -35.97 0.97
C LEU A 301 -24.30 -37.03 -0.12
N GLU A 302 -23.41 -36.75 -1.07
CA GLU A 302 -22.94 -37.73 -2.04
C GLU A 302 -21.43 -37.91 -1.88
N VAL A 303 -21.00 -39.16 -1.74
CA VAL A 303 -19.59 -39.53 -1.82
C VAL A 303 -19.45 -40.32 -3.11
N ASN A 304 -18.77 -39.74 -4.10
CA ASN A 304 -18.50 -40.37 -5.38
C ASN A 304 -17.32 -41.34 -5.27
N ASP A 305 -17.48 -42.31 -4.38
CA ASP A 305 -16.63 -43.47 -4.22
C ASP A 305 -17.53 -44.70 -4.09
N GLN A 306 -17.16 -45.81 -4.73
CA GLN A 306 -17.92 -47.05 -4.68
C GLN A 306 -17.88 -47.71 -3.29
N TYR A 307 -16.96 -47.27 -2.42
CA TYR A 307 -16.69 -47.90 -1.13
C TYR A 307 -16.66 -46.90 0.01
N SER A 308 -17.47 -47.14 1.04
CA SER A 308 -17.37 -46.41 2.30
C SER A 308 -16.66 -47.28 3.33
N LYS A 309 -15.48 -46.87 3.80
CA LYS A 309 -14.76 -47.56 4.88
C LYS A 309 -15.33 -47.10 6.22
N PHE A 310 -15.99 -48.01 6.95
CA PHE A 310 -16.47 -47.75 8.31
C PHE A 310 -15.84 -48.76 9.27
N GLY A 311 -15.04 -48.28 10.23
CA GLY A 311 -14.43 -49.13 11.25
C GLY A 311 -13.48 -50.21 10.71
N GLY A 312 -12.83 -49.97 9.57
CA GLY A 312 -11.92 -50.92 8.92
C GLY A 312 -12.59 -51.91 7.97
N LEU A 313 -13.93 -51.93 7.91
CA LEU A 313 -14.69 -52.71 6.92
C LEU A 313 -15.06 -51.82 5.73
N ASN A 314 -14.83 -52.32 4.52
CA ASN A 314 -15.37 -51.77 3.30
C ASN A 314 -16.85 -52.13 3.23
N LYS A 315 -17.71 -51.12 3.07
CA LYS A 315 -19.14 -51.30 2.88
C LYS A 315 -19.54 -50.93 1.45
N ARG A 316 -20.20 -51.87 0.76
CA ARG A 316 -20.80 -51.64 -0.56
C ARG A 316 -22.30 -51.90 -0.48
N ASN A 317 -23.08 -50.85 -0.68
CA ASN A 317 -24.53 -50.92 -0.77
C ASN A 317 -24.95 -50.49 -2.17
N SER A 318 -25.89 -51.21 -2.79
CA SER A 318 -26.42 -50.78 -4.07
C SER A 318 -27.84 -51.29 -4.30
N SER A 319 -28.53 -50.66 -5.24
CA SER A 319 -29.82 -51.06 -5.77
C SER A 319 -29.76 -50.90 -7.28
N GLN A 320 -29.60 -52.00 -8.01
CA GLN A 320 -29.37 -51.98 -9.46
C GLN A 320 -30.43 -52.81 -10.18
N SER A 321 -30.93 -52.31 -11.29
CA SER A 321 -31.75 -53.10 -12.22
C SER A 321 -30.82 -54.01 -13.00
N LEU A 322 -30.92 -55.32 -12.76
CA LEU A 322 -30.08 -56.32 -13.39
C LEU A 322 -30.92 -57.14 -14.35
N ALA A 323 -30.56 -57.15 -15.64
CA ALA A 323 -31.20 -57.98 -16.64
C ALA A 323 -31.08 -59.47 -16.28
N ASP A 324 -31.86 -60.32 -16.95
CA ASP A 324 -31.63 -61.75 -16.87
C ASP A 324 -30.22 -62.08 -17.41
N ASP A 325 -29.55 -63.04 -16.79
CA ASP A 325 -28.14 -63.41 -17.00
C ASP A 325 -27.09 -62.32 -16.71
N ALA A 326 -27.48 -61.10 -16.32
CA ALA A 326 -26.53 -60.07 -15.94
C ALA A 326 -26.01 -60.28 -14.51
N GLU A 327 -24.77 -59.87 -14.27
CA GLU A 327 -24.06 -60.07 -13.01
C GLU A 327 -23.48 -58.78 -12.45
N ILE A 328 -23.33 -58.76 -11.13
CA ILE A 328 -22.65 -57.73 -10.35
C ILE A 328 -21.44 -58.39 -9.72
N SER A 329 -20.24 -58.08 -10.23
CA SER A 329 -18.99 -58.55 -9.63
C SER A 329 -18.69 -57.77 -8.35
N ILE A 330 -18.30 -58.50 -7.29
CA ILE A 330 -17.89 -57.96 -5.99
C ILE A 330 -16.37 -58.16 -5.81
N VAL A 331 -15.79 -57.33 -4.94
CA VAL A 331 -14.34 -57.20 -4.70
C VAL A 331 -13.66 -58.56 -4.46
N THR A 332 -12.47 -58.65 -5.04
CA THR A 332 -11.62 -59.82 -5.05
C THR A 332 -10.76 -59.93 -3.78
N GLU A 333 -10.41 -61.16 -3.35
CA GLU A 333 -9.46 -61.45 -2.25
C GLU A 333 -9.83 -60.94 -0.84
N THR A 334 -11.12 -60.73 -0.56
CA THR A 334 -11.59 -60.25 0.75
C THR A 334 -12.42 -61.30 1.47
N VAL A 335 -12.50 -61.20 2.80
CA VAL A 335 -13.48 -61.95 3.59
C VAL A 335 -14.63 -61.01 3.90
N GLY A 336 -15.87 -61.50 3.81
CA GLY A 336 -16.99 -60.64 4.12
C GLY A 336 -18.30 -61.35 4.34
N PHE A 337 -19.31 -60.54 4.59
CA PHE A 337 -20.69 -60.96 4.78
C PHE A 337 -21.64 -59.91 4.24
N GLY A 338 -22.84 -60.35 3.86
CA GLY A 338 -23.80 -59.44 3.29
C GLY A 338 -25.19 -60.02 3.16
N PHE A 339 -26.10 -59.13 2.79
CA PHE A 339 -27.47 -59.44 2.45
C PHE A 339 -27.72 -59.03 1.00
N VAL A 340 -28.47 -59.84 0.27
CA VAL A 340 -28.96 -59.54 -1.07
C VAL A 340 -30.46 -59.85 -1.16
N GLN A 341 -31.17 -59.06 -1.95
CA GLN A 341 -32.58 -59.23 -2.26
C GLN A 341 -32.84 -58.91 -3.73
N ALA A 342 -33.62 -59.75 -4.40
CA ALA A 342 -34.13 -59.53 -5.76
C ALA A 342 -35.62 -59.14 -5.72
N GLY A 343 -35.98 -58.15 -6.54
CA GLY A 343 -37.36 -57.68 -6.66
C GLY A 343 -37.89 -57.05 -5.37
N ASP A 344 -39.20 -57.13 -5.14
CA ASP A 344 -39.84 -56.70 -3.90
C ASP A 344 -40.01 -57.88 -2.93
N ASN A 345 -38.86 -58.39 -2.46
CA ASN A 345 -38.76 -59.53 -1.53
C ASN A 345 -39.17 -60.87 -2.17
N GLU A 346 -38.92 -61.01 -3.47
CA GLU A 346 -39.16 -62.26 -4.19
C GLU A 346 -38.14 -63.32 -3.80
N GLU A 347 -36.85 -62.95 -3.84
CA GLU A 347 -35.76 -63.82 -3.42
C GLU A 347 -34.75 -63.03 -2.58
N TYR A 348 -34.15 -63.67 -1.58
CA TYR A 348 -33.16 -63.02 -0.72
C TYR A 348 -32.19 -64.03 -0.11
N ALA A 349 -31.01 -63.55 0.26
CA ALA A 349 -30.07 -64.31 1.08
C ALA A 349 -29.24 -63.42 2.01
N LEU A 350 -29.04 -63.91 3.23
CA LEU A 350 -27.92 -63.57 4.10
C LEU A 350 -26.81 -64.58 3.83
N PHE A 351 -25.61 -64.09 3.53
CA PHE A 351 -24.48 -64.93 3.15
C PHE A 351 -23.17 -64.38 3.68
N SER A 352 -22.15 -65.24 3.67
CA SER A 352 -20.76 -64.89 3.92
C SER A 352 -19.87 -65.50 2.85
N TRP A 353 -18.68 -64.96 2.69
CA TRP A 353 -17.68 -65.55 1.82
C TRP A 353 -16.30 -65.48 2.47
N ALA A 354 -15.50 -66.51 2.22
CA ALA A 354 -14.12 -66.58 2.66
C ALA A 354 -13.17 -66.02 1.58
N SER A 355 -11.92 -65.78 1.96
CA SER A 355 -10.89 -65.23 1.06
C SER A 355 -10.55 -66.15 -0.11
N ASN A 356 -10.90 -67.43 -0.02
CA ASN A 356 -10.79 -68.40 -1.11
C ASN A 356 -12.01 -68.40 -2.06
N GLY A 357 -12.91 -67.43 -1.94
CA GLY A 357 -14.10 -67.29 -2.78
C GLY A 357 -15.30 -68.15 -2.38
N THR A 358 -15.14 -69.08 -1.42
CA THR A 358 -16.22 -69.98 -1.00
C THR A 358 -17.40 -69.19 -0.40
N VAL A 359 -18.57 -69.29 -1.03
CA VAL A 359 -19.82 -68.66 -0.57
C VAL A 359 -20.59 -69.61 0.34
N THR A 360 -21.00 -69.11 1.51
CA THR A 360 -21.89 -69.81 2.44
C THR A 360 -23.20 -69.03 2.61
N LEU A 361 -24.32 -69.65 2.22
CA LEU A 361 -25.65 -69.12 2.48
C LEU A 361 -26.02 -69.42 3.94
N ILE A 362 -26.25 -68.38 4.72
CA ILE A 362 -26.61 -68.47 6.15
C ILE A 362 -28.13 -68.60 6.28
N GLN A 363 -28.88 -67.83 5.50
CA GLN A 363 -30.32 -67.89 5.38
C GLN A 363 -30.72 -67.44 3.97
N ASN A 364 -31.60 -68.16 3.30
CA ASN A 364 -32.04 -67.80 1.95
C ASN A 364 -33.45 -68.28 1.63
N SER A 365 -34.07 -67.64 0.64
CA SER A 365 -35.32 -68.10 0.03
C SER A 365 -35.08 -69.25 -0.97
N THR A 366 -36.18 -69.82 -1.48
CA THR A 366 -36.19 -71.07 -2.26
C THR A 366 -35.39 -71.01 -3.57
N ASN A 367 -35.32 -69.86 -4.24
CA ASN A 367 -34.64 -69.73 -5.52
C ASN A 367 -33.31 -68.99 -5.43
N VAL A 368 -32.53 -69.24 -4.36
CA VAL A 368 -31.17 -68.74 -4.22
C VAL A 368 -30.17 -69.89 -4.07
N VAL A 369 -29.03 -69.80 -4.75
CA VAL A 369 -27.97 -70.83 -4.69
C VAL A 369 -26.56 -70.22 -4.64
N ALA A 370 -25.61 -71.01 -4.14
CA ALA A 370 -24.19 -70.65 -4.05
C ALA A 370 -23.35 -71.03 -5.29
N SER A 371 -24.01 -71.33 -6.41
CA SER A 371 -23.44 -71.75 -7.69
C SER A 371 -24.14 -71.03 -8.83
N ASP A 372 -23.49 -70.89 -9.99
CA ASP A 372 -24.17 -70.37 -11.18
C ASP A 372 -25.18 -71.40 -11.68
N THR A 373 -26.48 -71.17 -11.45
CA THR A 373 -27.55 -72.11 -11.80
C THR A 373 -28.74 -71.35 -12.35
N ASP A 374 -29.20 -71.78 -13.52
CA ASP A 374 -30.33 -71.17 -14.19
C ASP A 374 -31.62 -71.26 -13.34
N GLY A 375 -32.49 -70.26 -13.46
CA GLY A 375 -33.73 -70.14 -12.68
C GLY A 375 -33.54 -69.68 -11.22
N LYS A 376 -32.34 -69.21 -10.83
CA LYS A 376 -32.01 -68.85 -9.44
C LYS A 376 -31.30 -67.49 -9.32
N LEU A 377 -31.44 -66.83 -8.19
CA LEU A 377 -30.51 -65.77 -7.77
C LEU A 377 -29.21 -66.46 -7.33
N CYS A 378 -28.11 -66.18 -8.02
CA CYS A 378 -26.84 -66.86 -7.78
C CYS A 378 -25.89 -65.94 -7.03
N ILE A 379 -25.33 -66.40 -5.91
CA ILE A 379 -24.19 -65.76 -5.24
C ILE A 379 -23.06 -66.76 -5.25
N TYR A 380 -22.10 -66.62 -6.16
CA TYR A 380 -21.11 -67.66 -6.41
C TYR A 380 -19.69 -67.12 -6.49
N ASP A 381 -18.75 -68.03 -6.27
CA ASP A 381 -17.32 -67.81 -6.39
C ASP A 381 -16.92 -67.57 -7.86
N THR A 382 -16.22 -66.49 -8.14
CA THR A 382 -15.65 -66.19 -9.47
C THR A 382 -14.18 -66.54 -9.58
N GLY A 383 -13.58 -67.14 -8.56
CA GLY A 383 -12.16 -67.45 -8.43
C GLY A 383 -11.29 -66.25 -8.04
N SER A 384 -11.76 -65.03 -8.30
CA SER A 384 -11.15 -63.81 -7.82
C SER A 384 -11.97 -63.16 -6.71
N GLY A 385 -13.28 -63.34 -6.64
CA GLY A 385 -14.16 -62.80 -5.60
C GLY A 385 -15.52 -63.49 -5.63
N ILE A 386 -16.60 -62.74 -5.42
CA ILE A 386 -17.96 -63.26 -5.59
C ILE A 386 -18.71 -62.47 -6.65
N ALA A 387 -19.70 -63.09 -7.29
CA ALA A 387 -20.66 -62.42 -8.16
C ALA A 387 -22.08 -62.65 -7.65
N ILE A 388 -22.90 -61.61 -7.79
CA ILE A 388 -24.36 -61.71 -7.63
C ILE A 388 -24.95 -61.68 -9.04
N LYS A 389 -25.56 -62.77 -9.47
CA LYS A 389 -26.12 -62.90 -10.82
C LYS A 389 -27.61 -63.18 -10.78
N ASN A 390 -28.35 -62.47 -11.62
CA ASN A 390 -29.78 -62.65 -11.77
C ASN A 390 -30.05 -63.71 -12.85
N ARG A 391 -30.42 -64.94 -12.48
CA ARG A 391 -30.93 -65.96 -13.40
C ARG A 391 -32.43 -66.23 -13.18
N LEU A 392 -33.20 -65.25 -12.70
CA LEU A 392 -34.62 -65.44 -12.37
C LEU A 392 -35.56 -65.34 -13.60
N GLY A 393 -35.02 -65.37 -14.81
CA GLY A 393 -35.78 -65.41 -16.07
C GLY A 393 -36.38 -64.06 -16.48
N SER A 394 -36.02 -62.97 -15.79
CA SER A 394 -36.48 -61.61 -16.08
C SER A 394 -35.60 -60.57 -15.38
N GLN A 395 -35.65 -59.30 -15.81
CA GLN A 395 -34.95 -58.22 -15.13
C GLN A 395 -35.46 -58.06 -13.69
N LYS A 396 -34.54 -58.03 -12.72
CA LYS A 396 -34.87 -57.81 -11.30
C LYS A 396 -34.07 -56.64 -10.75
N THR A 397 -34.69 -55.88 -9.85
CA THR A 397 -33.93 -54.93 -9.01
C THR A 397 -33.22 -55.71 -7.93
N ILE A 398 -31.89 -55.77 -8.01
CA ILE A 398 -31.03 -56.42 -7.04
C ILE A 398 -30.55 -55.36 -6.05
N ARG A 399 -30.94 -55.52 -4.78
CA ARG A 399 -30.50 -54.69 -3.66
C ARG A 399 -29.59 -55.49 -2.77
N PHE A 400 -28.45 -54.91 -2.39
CA PHE A 400 -27.51 -55.62 -1.54
C PHE A 400 -26.81 -54.68 -0.57
N GLN A 401 -26.34 -55.25 0.54
CA GLN A 401 -25.49 -54.63 1.53
C GLN A 401 -24.36 -55.59 1.89
N LEU A 402 -23.13 -55.22 1.57
CA LEU A 402 -21.95 -56.05 1.77
C LEU A 402 -20.98 -55.34 2.70
N ASN A 403 -20.37 -56.10 3.62
CA ASN A 403 -19.30 -55.65 4.49
C ASN A 403 -18.12 -56.62 4.36
N TYR A 404 -16.92 -56.11 4.12
CA TYR A 404 -15.75 -56.94 3.89
C TYR A 404 -14.45 -56.24 4.26
N SER A 405 -13.45 -57.02 4.65
CA SER A 405 -12.11 -56.55 5.03
C SER A 405 -11.09 -56.90 3.98
#